data_AF-A0A183C173-F1
#
_entry.id   AF-A0A183C173-F1
#
_cell.length_a   1.000
_cell.length_b   1.000
_cell.length_c   1.000
_cell.angle_alpha   90.00
_cell.angle_beta   90.00
_cell.angle_gamma   90.00
#
_symmetry.space_group_name_H-M   'P 1'
#
loop_
_entity.id
_entity.type
_entity.pdbx_description
1 polymer ?
#
loop_
_entity_poly.entity_id
_entity_poly.type
_entity_poly.pdbx_seq_one_letter_code
_entity_poly.pdbx_strand_id
1 'polypeptide(L)'
;MPGVPALQLALVDVRDVAKAHIAAMTNTQTDGQRILLTAQPSFWFREIAKVLAKEFGSQGYWLPRFQVPYFGVWLYSFFDAESCQILERLNRENLSLTLAFA
;
A
#
# COMPACT_ATOMS: atom_id res chain seq x y z
N MET A 1 12.44 -6.89 6.57
CA MET A 1 12.97 -5.56 6.91
C MET A 1 12.85 -5.30 8.41
N PRO A 2 13.91 -4.84 9.10
CA PRO A 2 13.87 -4.57 10.55
C PRO A 2 13.07 -3.32 10.94
N GLY A 3 12.65 -2.52 9.96
CA GLY A 3 11.82 -1.34 10.16
C GLY A 3 10.85 -1.13 9.00
N VAL A 4 9.90 -0.23 9.21
CA VAL A 4 8.81 0.08 8.30
C VAL A 4 9.19 1.33 7.50
N PRO A 5 9.23 1.30 6.15
CA PRO A 5 9.43 2.51 5.36
C PRO A 5 8.23 3.46 5.48
N ALA A 6 8.49 4.75 5.27
CA ALA A 6 7.46 5.79 5.16
C ALA A 6 6.73 5.71 3.81
N LEU A 7 5.99 4.63 3.59
CA LEU A 7 5.30 4.33 2.35
C LEU A 7 3.79 4.33 2.56
N GLN A 8 3.06 4.92 1.62
CA GLN A 8 1.61 4.82 1.54
C GLN A 8 1.19 3.81 0.48
N LEU A 9 0.30 2.88 0.86
CA LEU A 9 -0.21 1.81 0.02
C LEU A 9 -1.74 1.91 -0.11
N ALA A 10 -2.19 1.82 -1.36
CA ALA A 10 -3.58 1.54 -1.67
C ALA A 10 -3.89 0.08 -1.28
N LEU A 11 -4.90 -0.11 -0.44
CA LEU A 11 -5.40 -1.44 -0.07
C LEU A 11 -6.82 -1.60 -0.59
N VAL A 12 -7.25 -2.84 -0.80
CA VAL A 12 -8.63 -3.17 -1.17
C VAL A 12 -8.99 -4.52 -0.58
N ASP A 13 -10.24 -4.68 -0.15
CA ASP A 13 -10.75 -5.98 0.30
C ASP A 13 -10.94 -6.90 -0.90
N VAL A 14 -10.46 -8.15 -0.80
CA VAL A 14 -10.59 -9.18 -1.84
C VAL A 14 -12.06 -9.41 -2.23
N ARG A 15 -13.01 -9.24 -1.30
CA ARG A 15 -14.44 -9.39 -1.56
C ARG A 15 -14.96 -8.32 -2.51
N ASP A 16 -14.48 -7.09 -2.38
CA ASP A 16 -14.88 -5.99 -3.26
C ASP A 16 -14.20 -6.11 -4.61
N VAL A 17 -12.96 -6.62 -4.64
CA VAL A 17 -12.28 -6.99 -5.90
C VAL A 17 -13.09 -8.06 -6.65
N ALA A 18 -13.55 -9.11 -5.98
CA ALA A 18 -14.34 -10.17 -6.61
C ALA A 18 -15.66 -9.64 -7.19
N LYS A 19 -16.38 -8.80 -6.42
CA LYS A 19 -17.61 -8.15 -6.91
C LYS A 19 -17.33 -7.26 -8.12
N ALA A 20 -16.26 -6.47 -8.08
CA ALA A 20 -15.88 -5.59 -9.16
C ALA A 20 -15.49 -6.36 -10.42
N HIS A 21 -14.81 -7.51 -10.29
CA HIS A 21 -14.52 -8.39 -11.44
C HIS A 21 -15.80 -8.92 -12.09
N ILE A 22 -16.79 -9.38 -11.30
CA ILE A 22 -18.08 -9.82 -11.84
C ILE A 22 -18.79 -8.66 -12.54
N ALA A 23 -18.84 -7.48 -11.90
CA ALA A 23 -19.44 -6.28 -12.48
C ALA A 23 -18.81 -5.91 -13.82
N ALA A 24 -17.47 -5.98 -13.91
CA ALA A 24 -16.73 -5.69 -15.13
C ALA A 24 -17.02 -6.69 -16.27
N MET A 25 -17.28 -7.97 -15.95
CA MET A 25 -17.67 -8.95 -16.99
C MET A 25 -19.11 -8.77 -17.46
N THR A 26 -20.00 -8.27 -16.62
CA THR A 26 -21.44 -8.14 -16.93
C THR A 26 -21.82 -6.81 -17.57
N ASN A 27 -20.95 -5.79 -17.51
CA ASN A 27 -21.26 -4.45 -17.99
C ASN A 27 -20.43 -4.11 -19.23
N THR A 28 -21.10 -3.92 -20.36
CA THR A 28 -20.42 -3.55 -21.62
C THR A 28 -19.81 -2.14 -21.59
N GLN A 29 -20.20 -1.29 -20.63
CA GLN A 29 -19.60 0.04 -20.46
C GLN A 29 -18.15 -0.02 -19.97
N THR A 30 -17.71 -1.15 -19.41
CA THR A 30 -16.35 -1.34 -18.93
C THR A 30 -15.41 -1.94 -19.98
N ASP A 31 -15.91 -2.26 -21.17
CA ASP A 31 -15.10 -2.84 -22.24
C ASP A 31 -13.98 -1.90 -22.68
N GLY A 32 -12.75 -2.42 -22.73
CA GLY A 32 -11.55 -1.66 -23.09
C GLY A 32 -11.05 -0.67 -22.03
N GLN A 33 -11.68 -0.61 -20.85
CA GLN A 33 -11.27 0.28 -19.77
C GLN A 33 -10.20 -0.37 -18.87
N ARG A 34 -9.24 0.44 -18.40
CA ARG A 34 -8.29 0.04 -17.35
C ARG A 34 -8.82 0.51 -16.01
N ILE A 35 -9.41 -0.42 -15.25
CA ILE A 35 -10.03 -0.13 -13.96
C ILE A 35 -9.04 -0.38 -12.83
N LEU A 36 -8.79 0.63 -12.00
CA LEU A 36 -7.99 0.50 -10.78
C LEU A 36 -8.92 0.59 -9.56
N LEU A 37 -8.89 -0.43 -8.72
CA LEU A 37 -9.67 -0.49 -7.48
C LEU A 37 -8.76 -0.14 -6.31
N THR A 38 -9.16 0.84 -5.53
CA THR A 38 -8.47 1.24 -4.30
C THR A 38 -9.48 1.65 -3.26
N ALA A 39 -9.30 1.18 -2.02
CA ALA A 39 -9.98 1.81 -0.89
C ALA A 39 -9.30 3.16 -0.60
N GLN A 40 -10.11 4.15 -0.26
CA GLN A 40 -9.66 5.48 0.15
C GLN A 40 -10.16 5.72 1.58
N PRO A 41 -9.32 6.30 2.46
CA PRO A 41 -7.95 6.76 2.23
C PRO A 41 -6.93 5.62 2.08
N SER A 42 -5.79 5.89 1.43
CA SER A 42 -4.67 4.94 1.36
C SER A 42 -4.00 4.80 2.72
N PHE A 43 -3.52 3.60 3.05
CA PHE A 43 -2.95 3.29 4.36
C PHE A 43 -1.45 3.53 4.39
N TRP A 44 -0.96 4.06 5.50
CA TRP A 44 0.49 4.06 5.75
C TRP A 44 0.95 2.66 6.12
N PHE A 45 2.15 2.26 5.66
CA PHE A 45 2.73 0.96 6.00
C PHE A 45 2.87 0.75 7.52
N ARG A 46 3.08 1.85 8.25
CA ARG A 46 3.10 1.86 9.72
C ARG A 46 1.74 1.56 10.35
N GLU A 47 0.64 1.97 9.73
CA GLU A 47 -0.71 1.69 10.22
C GLU A 47 -1.06 0.22 10.04
N ILE A 48 -0.68 -0.35 8.88
CA ILE A 48 -0.80 -1.78 8.61
C ILE A 48 -0.05 -2.59 9.69
N ALA A 49 1.22 -2.22 9.96
CA ALA A 49 2.02 -2.87 10.99
C ALA A 49 1.38 -2.74 12.40
N LYS A 50 0.75 -1.61 12.73
CA LYS A 50 0.03 -1.43 14.00
C LYS A 50 -1.20 -2.33 14.11
N VAL A 51 -2.01 -2.42 13.05
CA VAL A 51 -3.19 -3.30 13.02
C VAL A 51 -2.76 -4.76 13.19
N LEU A 52 -1.75 -5.20 12.45
CA LEU A 52 -1.21 -6.55 12.60
C LEU A 52 -0.63 -6.79 14.00
N ALA A 53 0.10 -5.82 14.58
CA ALA A 53 0.65 -5.95 15.92
C ALA A 53 -0.44 -6.04 17.00
N LYS A 54 -1.60 -5.42 16.78
CA LYS A 54 -2.74 -5.51 17.70
C LYS A 54 -3.35 -6.91 17.71
N GLU A 55 -3.54 -7.51 16.54
CA GLU A 55 -4.20 -8.82 16.41
C GLU A 55 -3.25 -10.01 16.67
N PHE A 56 -2.01 -9.91 16.18
CA PHE A 56 -1.04 -11.00 16.21
C PHE A 56 0.02 -10.85 17.31
N GLY A 57 0.07 -9.71 18.00
CA GLY A 57 1.03 -9.48 19.07
C GLY A 57 0.87 -10.45 20.24
N SER A 58 -0.38 -10.79 20.61
CA SER A 58 -0.68 -11.79 21.65
C SER A 58 -0.32 -13.22 21.24
N GLN A 59 -0.19 -13.47 19.93
CA GLN A 59 0.17 -14.78 19.36
C GLN A 59 1.69 -14.98 19.27
N GLY A 60 2.49 -14.01 19.74
CA GLY A 60 3.95 -14.11 19.78
C GLY A 60 4.68 -13.65 18.51
N TYR A 61 3.97 -13.07 17.53
CA TYR A 61 4.59 -12.54 16.32
C TYR A 61 5.32 -11.22 16.59
N TRP A 62 6.57 -11.13 16.15
CA TRP A 62 7.33 -9.89 16.18
C TRP A 62 7.00 -9.03 14.97
N LEU A 63 6.51 -7.80 15.22
CA LEU A 63 6.13 -6.85 14.19
C LEU A 63 6.91 -5.54 14.34
N PRO A 64 7.53 -5.03 13.25
CA PRO A 64 8.34 -3.82 13.31
C PRO A 64 7.46 -2.59 13.54
N ARG A 65 7.78 -1.80 14.56
CA ARG A 65 7.04 -0.56 14.91
C ARG A 65 7.80 0.72 14.56
N PHE A 66 9.10 0.59 14.30
CA PHE A 66 9.97 1.72 14.01
C PHE A 66 9.89 2.12 12.54
N GLN A 67 9.81 3.42 12.28
CA GLN A 67 9.79 3.98 10.94
C GLN A 67 11.22 4.35 10.51
N VAL A 68 11.70 3.77 9.42
CA VAL A 68 13.06 4.01 8.92
C VAL A 68 13.09 5.37 8.20
N PRO A 69 14.04 6.26 8.53
CA PRO A 69 14.20 7.52 7.82
C PRO A 69 14.67 7.29 6.38
N TYR A 70 14.42 8.26 5.50
CA TYR A 70 14.79 8.17 4.07
C TYR A 70 16.26 7.78 3.86
N PHE A 71 17.18 8.40 4.60
CA PHE A 71 18.62 8.11 4.51
C PHE A 71 18.94 6.62 4.78
N GLY A 72 18.23 5.99 5.72
CA GLY A 72 18.43 4.58 6.03
C GLY A 72 17.97 3.66 4.89
N VAL A 73 16.86 3.99 4.24
CA VAL A 73 16.38 3.23 3.08
C VAL A 73 17.28 3.47 1.86
N TRP A 74 17.76 4.70 1.67
CA TRP A 74 18.71 5.06 0.61
C TRP A 74 20.05 4.33 0.75
N LEU A 75 20.59 4.19 1.96
CA LEU A 75 21.81 3.41 2.15
C LEU A 75 21.58 1.93 1.85
N TYR A 76 20.39 1.40 2.17
CA TYR A 76 20.04 0.01 1.96
C TYR A 76 19.74 -0.33 0.49
N SER A 77 19.34 0.64 -0.33
CA SER A 77 19.03 0.42 -1.75
C SER A 77 20.22 -0.03 -2.60
N PHE A 78 21.45 0.15 -2.13
CA PHE A 78 22.63 -0.39 -2.82
C PHE A 78 22.75 -1.92 -2.71
N PHE A 79 22.11 -2.52 -1.71
CA PHE A 79 22.15 -3.96 -1.46
C PHE A 79 20.88 -4.68 -1.90
N ASP A 80 19.77 -3.95 -2.00
CA ASP A 80 18.45 -4.50 -2.30
C ASP A 80 17.74 -3.71 -3.42
N ALA A 81 17.41 -4.41 -4.50
CA ALA A 81 16.76 -3.84 -5.67
C ALA A 81 15.32 -3.40 -5.38
N GLU A 82 14.61 -4.09 -4.49
CA GLU A 82 13.24 -3.72 -4.12
C GLU A 82 13.26 -2.35 -3.44
N SER A 83 14.10 -2.18 -2.43
CA SER A 83 14.28 -0.91 -1.71
C SER A 83 14.59 0.26 -2.64
N CYS A 84 15.37 0.03 -3.69
CA CYS A 84 15.65 1.03 -4.73
C CYS A 84 14.38 1.51 -5.45
N GLN A 85 13.47 0.60 -5.82
CA GLN A 85 12.20 0.95 -6.48
C GLN A 85 11.27 1.77 -5.57
N ILE A 86 11.35 1.56 -4.26
CA ILE A 86 10.46 2.24 -3.30
C ILE A 86 10.94 3.66 -2.99
N LEU A 87 12.21 4.00 -3.22
CA LEU A 87 12.81 5.28 -2.82
C LEU A 87 12.03 6.50 -3.33
N GLU A 88 11.60 6.47 -4.59
CA GLU A 88 10.87 7.59 -5.22
C GLU A 88 9.48 7.81 -4.61
N ARG A 89 8.93 6.78 -3.97
CA ARG A 89 7.59 6.79 -3.34
C ARG A 89 7.64 7.07 -1.84
N LEU A 90 8.82 7.13 -1.23
CA LEU A 90 8.95 7.39 0.20
C LEU A 90 8.55 8.83 0.55
N ASN A 91 7.88 9.00 1.69
CA ASN A 91 7.40 10.30 2.18
C ASN A 91 6.53 11.07 1.17
N ARG A 92 6.01 10.40 0.14
CA ARG A 92 5.01 10.96 -0.76
C ARG A 92 3.64 10.59 -0.19
N GLU A 93 2.83 11.60 0.06
CA GLU A 93 1.40 11.39 0.23
C GLU A 93 0.85 11.06 -1.16
N ASN A 94 0.25 9.87 -1.31
CA ASN A 94 -0.66 9.62 -2.41
C ASN A 94 -1.88 10.49 -2.15
N LEU A 95 -1.79 11.77 -2.52
CA LEU A 95 -2.95 12.60 -2.76
C LEU A 95 -3.79 11.81 -3.76
N SER A 96 -4.90 11.26 -3.28
CA SER A 96 -5.91 10.66 -4.13
C SER A 96 -6.11 11.59 -5.31
N LEU A 97 -6.20 11.02 -6.51
CA LEU A 97 -6.57 11.70 -7.74
C LEU A 97 -8.01 12.23 -7.66
N THR A 98 -8.36 12.99 -6.62
CA THR A 98 -9.59 13.77 -6.51
C THR A 98 -9.58 14.95 -7.49
N LEU A 99 -8.41 15.29 -8.06
CA LEU A 99 -8.24 16.39 -9.02
C LEU A 99 -8.15 15.94 -10.49
N ALA A 100 -8.15 14.64 -10.79
CA ALA A 100 -8.05 14.17 -12.19
C ALA A 100 -9.41 13.82 -12.84
N PHE A 101 -10.51 13.94 -12.10
CA PHE A 101 -11.87 13.64 -12.56
C PHE A 101 -12.91 14.68 -12.10
N ALA A 102 -12.49 15.92 -11.89
CA ALA A 102 -13.40 17.07 -11.77
C ALA A 102 -13.44 17.85 -13.09
#